data_AF-A0A445MSK9-F1
#
_entry.id   AF-A0A445MSK9-F1
#
_cell.length_a   1.000
_cell.length_b   1.000
_cell.length_c   1.000
_cell.angle_alpha   90.00
_cell.angle_beta   90.00
_cell.angle_gamma   90.00
#
_symmetry.space_group_name_H-M   'P 1'
#
loop_
_entity.id
_entity.type
_entity.pdbx_description
1 polymer ?
#
loop_
_entity_poly.entity_id
_entity_poly.type
_entity_poly.pdbx_seq_one_letter_code
_entity_poly.pdbx_strand_id
1 'polypeptide(L)'
;MFGSVALLADGLHMGSHASAIVTRSSRVLLCFSAHILLDMRTPAALAAFYGEVRKTLECVYDGRISDLHVWAIEPEIYAAEAAFVSSSPHGIDDYYNLLPSKIGIVHITVEICHCPSSGCKTH
;
A
#
# COMPACT_ATOMS: atom_id res chain seq x y z
N MET A 1 56.04 15.04 24.02
CA MET A 1 55.09 15.62 23.04
C MET A 1 54.24 14.58 22.30
N PHE A 2 54.65 13.32 22.13
CA PHE A 2 53.89 12.31 21.35
C PHE A 2 52.55 11.86 21.96
N GLY A 3 52.39 11.85 23.28
CA GLY A 3 51.16 11.36 23.92
C GLY A 3 49.90 12.21 23.66
N SER A 4 50.07 13.52 23.42
CA SER A 4 48.93 14.42 23.15
C SER A 4 48.39 14.26 21.72
N VAL A 5 49.25 13.87 20.78
CA VAL A 5 48.86 13.66 19.37
C VAL A 5 48.10 12.34 19.20
N ALA A 6 48.51 11.30 19.91
CA ALA A 6 47.80 10.01 19.92
C ALA A 6 46.36 10.16 20.43
N LEU A 7 46.16 10.88 21.53
CA LEU A 7 44.85 11.09 22.14
C LEU A 7 43.89 11.91 21.25
N LEU A 8 44.42 12.87 20.49
CA LEU A 8 43.66 13.62 19.49
C LEU A 8 43.27 12.74 18.28
N ALA A 9 44.18 11.86 17.83
CA ALA A 9 43.91 10.93 16.74
C ALA A 9 42.82 9.92 17.12
N ASP A 10 42.86 9.38 18.34
CA ASP A 10 41.84 8.46 18.87
C ASP A 10 40.46 9.13 18.96
N GLY A 11 40.43 10.40 19.41
CA GLY A 11 39.20 11.20 19.46
C GLY A 11 38.58 11.44 18.08
N LEU A 12 39.39 11.78 17.08
CA LEU A 12 38.94 11.97 15.70
C LEU A 12 38.43 10.66 15.09
N HIS A 13 39.14 9.56 15.32
CA HIS A 13 38.73 8.24 14.86
C HIS A 13 37.38 7.85 15.45
N MET A 14 37.22 7.91 16.77
CA MET A 14 35.96 7.58 17.44
C MET A 14 34.81 8.50 17.01
N GLY A 15 35.07 9.80 16.84
CA GLY A 15 34.07 10.77 16.39
C GLY A 15 33.57 10.50 14.97
N SER A 16 34.46 10.12 14.05
CA SER A 16 34.08 9.77 12.68
C SER A 16 33.17 8.53 12.61
N HIS A 17 33.46 7.49 13.42
CA HIS A 17 32.59 6.31 13.53
C HIS A 17 31.20 6.67 14.05
N ALA A 18 31.13 7.47 15.11
CA ALA A 18 29.86 7.92 15.68
C ALA A 18 29.02 8.67 14.64
N SER A 19 29.65 9.62 13.91
CA SER A 19 28.99 10.37 12.85
C SER A 19 28.49 9.46 11.71
N ALA A 20 29.29 8.48 11.28
CA ALA A 20 28.92 7.54 10.22
C ALA A 20 27.72 6.67 10.61
N ILE A 21 27.69 6.17 11.86
CA ILE A 21 26.58 5.37 12.39
C ILE A 21 25.30 6.20 12.44
N VAL A 22 25.35 7.40 13.02
CA VAL A 22 24.19 8.29 13.12
C VAL A 22 23.67 8.63 11.72
N THR A 23 24.54 9.00 10.79
CA THR A 23 24.15 9.35 9.42
C THR A 23 23.48 8.17 8.72
N ARG A 24 24.06 6.96 8.83
CA ARG A 24 23.49 5.75 8.23
C ARG A 24 22.13 5.41 8.83
N SER A 25 22.01 5.43 10.15
CA SER A 25 20.76 5.10 10.86
C SER A 25 19.66 6.11 10.54
N SER A 26 19.96 7.42 10.56
CA SER A 26 19.02 8.46 10.16
C SER A 26 18.54 8.27 8.72
N ARG A 27 19.44 7.95 7.78
CA ARG A 27 19.06 7.69 6.38
C ARG A 27 18.13 6.48 6.26
N VAL A 28 18.41 5.39 6.97
CA VAL A 28 17.54 4.19 6.96
C VAL A 28 16.14 4.54 7.47
N LEU A 29 16.04 5.27 8.59
CA LEU A 29 14.76 5.66 9.17
C LEU A 29 13.97 6.63 8.27
N LEU A 30 14.66 7.59 7.64
CA LEU A 30 14.06 8.51 6.69
C LEU A 30 13.51 7.78 5.46
N CYS A 31 14.31 6.88 4.85
CA CYS A 31 13.88 6.10 3.70
C CYS A 31 12.70 5.18 4.04
N PHE A 32 12.71 4.56 5.22
CA PHE A 32 11.61 3.72 5.68
C PHE A 32 10.31 4.52 5.86
N SER A 33 10.40 5.67 6.52
CA SER A 33 9.25 6.57 6.71
C SER A 33 8.71 7.08 5.37
N ALA A 34 9.60 7.45 4.45
CA ALA A 34 9.23 7.86 3.10
C ALA A 34 8.54 6.73 2.33
N HIS A 35 8.95 5.48 2.50
CA HIS A 35 8.34 4.34 1.84
C HIS A 35 6.88 4.11 2.28
N ILE A 36 6.58 4.35 3.56
CA ILE A 36 5.21 4.30 4.09
C ILE A 36 4.40 5.52 3.61
N LEU A 37 4.96 6.73 3.75
CA LEU A 37 4.25 7.97 3.40
C LEU A 37 4.00 8.13 1.90
N LEU A 38 4.91 7.65 1.06
CA LEU A 38 4.79 7.70 -0.41
C LEU A 38 4.10 6.45 -0.98
N ASP A 39 3.63 5.55 -0.11
CA ASP A 39 3.00 4.27 -0.46
C ASP A 39 3.77 3.48 -1.55
N MET A 40 5.10 3.45 -1.42
CA MET A 40 6.00 2.90 -2.44
C MET A 40 6.17 1.37 -2.33
N ARG A 41 5.08 0.60 -2.28
CA ARG A 41 5.17 -0.85 -2.11
C ARG A 41 5.28 -1.65 -3.41
N THR A 42 5.87 -2.85 -3.30
CA THR A 42 6.23 -3.74 -4.41
C THR A 42 5.03 -4.02 -5.31
N PRO A 43 5.13 -3.69 -6.62
CA PRO A 43 4.04 -3.84 -7.58
C PRO A 43 3.48 -5.27 -7.68
N ALA A 44 4.26 -6.30 -7.35
CA ALA A 44 3.88 -7.69 -7.60
C ALA A 44 2.74 -8.19 -6.68
N ALA A 45 2.81 -7.91 -5.37
CA ALA A 45 1.77 -8.33 -4.42
C ALA A 45 0.46 -7.55 -4.66
N LEU A 46 0.59 -6.24 -4.90
CA LEU A 46 -0.53 -5.38 -5.29
C LEU A 46 -1.14 -5.85 -6.62
N ALA A 47 -0.34 -6.11 -7.66
CA ALA A 47 -0.85 -6.53 -8.96
C ALA A 47 -1.63 -7.86 -8.92
N ALA A 48 -1.17 -8.83 -8.11
CA ALA A 48 -1.91 -10.08 -7.91
C ALA A 48 -3.27 -9.82 -7.26
N PHE A 49 -3.31 -8.96 -6.25
CA PHE A 49 -4.54 -8.54 -5.58
C PHE A 49 -5.53 -7.83 -6.51
N TYR A 50 -5.04 -6.82 -7.23
CA TYR A 50 -5.79 -6.08 -8.24
C TYR A 50 -6.49 -7.03 -9.23
N GLY A 51 -5.76 -8.05 -9.70
CA GLY A 51 -6.29 -9.06 -10.61
C GLY A 51 -7.38 -9.93 -9.98
N GLU A 52 -7.20 -10.35 -8.74
CA GLU A 52 -8.13 -11.26 -8.05
C GLU A 52 -9.46 -10.57 -7.71
N VAL A 53 -9.42 -9.36 -7.15
CA VAL A 53 -10.64 -8.60 -6.82
C VAL A 53 -11.43 -8.24 -8.07
N ARG A 54 -10.76 -7.73 -9.11
CA ARG A 54 -11.42 -7.43 -10.39
C ARG A 54 -12.07 -8.67 -10.96
N LYS A 55 -11.34 -9.79 -11.00
CA LYS A 55 -11.88 -11.03 -11.55
C LYS A 55 -13.09 -11.52 -10.78
N THR A 56 -13.04 -11.56 -9.44
CA THR A 56 -14.14 -12.07 -8.64
C THR A 56 -15.39 -11.20 -8.78
N LEU A 57 -15.25 -9.87 -8.69
CA LEU A 57 -16.40 -8.96 -8.75
C LEU A 57 -16.99 -8.85 -10.17
N GLU A 58 -16.16 -8.77 -11.21
CA GLU A 58 -16.64 -8.69 -12.60
C GLU A 58 -17.12 -10.04 -13.16
N CYS A 59 -16.71 -11.18 -12.58
CA CYS A 59 -17.24 -12.49 -12.98
C CYS A 59 -18.56 -12.86 -12.31
N VAL A 60 -18.84 -12.36 -11.10
CA VAL A 60 -20.04 -12.75 -10.33
C VAL A 60 -21.23 -11.83 -10.63
N TYR A 61 -20.99 -10.53 -10.85
CA TYR A 61 -22.06 -9.56 -11.06
C TYR A 61 -21.97 -8.85 -12.42
N ASP A 62 -23.13 -8.42 -12.93
CA ASP A 62 -23.23 -7.59 -14.12
C ASP A 62 -22.77 -6.16 -13.80
N GLY A 63 -21.46 -5.96 -13.80
CA GLY A 63 -20.84 -4.68 -13.50
C GLY A 63 -19.34 -4.68 -13.75
N ARG A 64 -18.74 -3.51 -13.53
CA ARG A 64 -17.32 -3.24 -13.78
C ARG A 64 -16.75 -2.46 -12.61
N ILE A 65 -15.50 -2.73 -12.27
CA ILE A 65 -14.76 -1.88 -11.34
C ILE A 65 -14.27 -0.65 -12.12
N SER A 66 -14.83 0.52 -11.80
CA SER A 66 -14.41 1.79 -12.40
C SER A 66 -13.13 2.32 -11.77
N ASP A 67 -12.98 2.13 -10.45
CA ASP A 67 -11.78 2.52 -9.72
C ASP A 67 -11.47 1.51 -8.62
N LEU A 68 -10.18 1.25 -8.39
CA LEU A 68 -9.70 0.41 -7.30
C LEU A 68 -8.38 0.98 -6.82
N HIS A 69 -8.37 1.44 -5.57
CA HIS A 69 -7.17 1.90 -4.89
C HIS A 69 -6.85 0.95 -3.76
N VAL A 70 -5.59 0.56 -3.63
CA VAL A 70 -5.14 -0.39 -2.62
C VAL A 70 -3.87 0.14 -2.02
N TRP A 71 -3.89 0.34 -0.71
CA TRP A 71 -2.75 0.86 0.04
C TRP A 71 -2.36 -0.12 1.15
N ALA A 72 -1.06 -0.20 1.43
CA ALA A 72 -0.56 -1.05 2.50
C ALA A 72 -0.58 -0.28 3.83
N ILE A 73 -1.07 -0.92 4.89
CA ILE A 73 -0.97 -0.39 6.26
C ILE A 73 0.31 -0.94 6.92
N GLU A 74 0.55 -2.25 6.81
CA GLU A 74 1.71 -2.96 7.39
C GLU A 74 2.19 -4.06 6.43
N PRO A 75 3.35 -4.72 6.67
CA PRO A 75 3.72 -5.93 5.91
C PRO A 75 2.55 -6.92 5.88
N GLU A 76 2.08 -7.25 4.68
CA GLU A 76 0.95 -8.17 4.45
C GLU A 76 -0.42 -7.72 5.00
N ILE A 77 -0.57 -6.46 5.43
CA ILE A 77 -1.84 -5.87 5.87
C ILE A 77 -2.22 -4.71 4.95
N TYR A 78 -3.43 -4.75 4.40
CA TYR A 78 -3.88 -3.82 3.37
C TYR A 78 -5.22 -3.18 3.71
N ALA A 79 -5.44 -2.01 3.11
CA ALA A 79 -6.75 -1.43 2.96
C ALA A 79 -7.00 -1.09 1.50
N ALA A 80 -8.28 -1.08 1.13
CA ALA A 80 -8.69 -0.85 -0.23
C ALA A 80 -9.94 0.03 -0.31
N GLU A 81 -10.07 0.71 -1.43
CA GLU A 81 -11.26 1.44 -1.82
C GLU A 81 -11.62 1.05 -3.25
N ALA A 82 -12.86 0.66 -3.46
CA ALA A 82 -13.33 0.17 -4.75
C ALA A 82 -14.63 0.86 -5.15
N ALA A 83 -14.71 1.33 -6.38
CA ALA A 83 -15.94 1.81 -6.99
C ALA A 83 -16.43 0.79 -8.03
N PHE A 84 -17.60 0.22 -7.78
CA PHE A 84 -18.23 -0.78 -8.64
C PHE A 84 -19.48 -0.21 -9.31
N VAL A 85 -19.52 -0.26 -10.64
CA VAL A 85 -20.66 0.23 -11.42
C VAL A 85 -21.48 -0.95 -11.93
N SER A 86 -22.79 -0.96 -11.65
CA SER A 86 -23.71 -2.02 -12.10
C SER A 86 -25.09 -1.50 -12.49
N SER A 87 -25.68 -2.13 -13.50
CA SER A 87 -27.07 -1.89 -13.91
C SER A 87 -28.08 -2.49 -12.95
N SER A 88 -27.66 -3.42 -12.09
CA SER A 88 -28.51 -4.08 -11.09
C SER A 88 -27.71 -4.32 -9.80
N PRO A 89 -27.44 -3.25 -9.03
CA PRO A 89 -26.59 -3.34 -7.84
C PRO A 89 -27.21 -4.26 -6.77
N HIS A 90 -26.36 -5.05 -6.11
CA HIS A 90 -26.75 -5.94 -5.03
C HIS A 90 -26.56 -5.28 -3.66
N GLY A 91 -26.94 -5.96 -2.57
CA GLY A 91 -26.71 -5.47 -1.22
C GLY A 91 -25.22 -5.43 -0.89
N ILE A 92 -24.80 -4.48 -0.06
CA ILE A 92 -23.38 -4.31 0.33
C ILE A 92 -22.78 -5.60 0.91
N ASP A 93 -23.57 -6.38 1.66
CA ASP A 93 -23.16 -7.64 2.30
C ASP A 93 -22.76 -8.71 1.27
N ASP A 94 -23.41 -8.72 0.11
CA ASP A 94 -23.12 -9.68 -0.95
C ASP A 94 -21.71 -9.47 -1.52
N TYR A 95 -21.30 -8.21 -1.69
CA TYR A 95 -19.96 -7.85 -2.14
C TYR A 95 -18.89 -8.20 -1.09
N TYR A 96 -19.16 -7.94 0.20
CA TYR A 96 -18.24 -8.30 1.28
C TYR A 96 -17.98 -9.81 1.35
N ASN A 97 -19.00 -10.64 1.12
CA ASN A 97 -18.88 -12.11 1.16
C ASN A 97 -18.06 -12.69 0.00
N LEU A 98 -17.94 -11.97 -1.12
CA LEU A 98 -17.13 -12.40 -2.27
C LEU A 98 -15.64 -12.07 -2.12
N LEU A 99 -15.29 -11.14 -1.22
CA LEU A 99 -13.90 -10.74 -1.04
C LEU A 99 -13.13 -11.88 -0.36
N PRO A 100 -11.99 -12.32 -0.93
CA PRO A 100 -11.26 -13.43 -0.36
C PRO A 100 -10.68 -13.05 1.01
N SER A 101 -11.08 -13.78 2.05
CA SER A 101 -10.66 -13.52 3.45
C SER A 101 -9.15 -13.69 3.68
N LYS A 102 -8.42 -14.22 2.69
CA LYS A 102 -7.01 -14.62 2.78
C LYS A 102 -6.01 -13.52 2.42
N ILE A 103 -6.46 -12.33 2.03
CA ILE A 103 -5.58 -11.33 1.38
C ILE A 103 -5.08 -10.25 2.35
N GLY A 104 -5.24 -10.44 3.66
CA GLY A 104 -4.73 -9.48 4.66
C GLY A 104 -5.41 -8.11 4.62
N ILE A 105 -6.58 -8.00 3.98
CA ILE A 105 -7.38 -6.77 4.02
C ILE A 105 -8.01 -6.63 5.39
N VAL A 106 -7.70 -5.53 6.08
CA VAL A 106 -8.31 -5.21 7.37
C VAL A 106 -9.42 -4.16 7.24
N HIS A 107 -9.42 -3.40 6.14
CA HIS A 107 -10.44 -2.40 5.87
C HIS A 107 -10.67 -2.24 4.38
N ILE A 108 -11.92 -2.35 3.92
CA ILE A 108 -12.29 -2.04 2.54
C ILE A 108 -13.58 -1.25 2.52
N THR A 109 -13.59 -0.20 1.70
CA THR A 109 -14.78 0.57 1.38
C THR A 109 -15.18 0.26 -0.05
N VAL A 110 -16.42 -0.18 -0.25
CA VAL A 110 -16.97 -0.44 -1.58
C VAL A 110 -18.09 0.55 -1.86
N GLU A 111 -17.90 1.41 -2.84
CA GLU A 111 -18.94 2.27 -3.39
C GLU A 111 -19.65 1.54 -4.54
N ILE A 112 -20.98 1.45 -4.47
CA ILE A 112 -21.78 0.80 -5.50
C ILE A 112 -22.55 1.88 -6.27
N CYS A 113 -22.13 2.11 -7.50
CA CYS A 113 -22.72 3.07 -8.41
C CYS A 113 -23.74 2.38 -9.31
N HIS A 114 -25.01 2.77 -9.22
CA HIS A 114 -26.03 2.29 -10.15
C HIS A 114 -25.92 3.02 -11.49
N CYS A 115 -25.87 2.27 -12.59
CA CYS A 115 -26.06 2.86 -13.92
C CYS A 115 -27.46 2.54 -14.48
N PRO A 116 -28.38 3.52 -14.56
CA PRO A 116 -29.62 3.34 -15.28
C PRO A 116 -29.32 3.21 -16.78
N SER A 117 -29.98 2.26 -17.44
CA SER A 117 -29.63 1.66 -18.74
C SER A 117 -29.68 2.57 -20.00
N SER A 118 -29.27 3.84 -19.92
CA SER A 118 -29.23 4.76 -21.06
C SER A 118 -27.95 5.59 -21.18
N GLY A 119 -26.91 5.36 -20.36
CA GLY A 119 -25.72 6.21 -20.43
C GLY A 119 -24.47 5.80 -19.68
N CYS A 120 -24.15 4.50 -19.53
CA CYS A 120 -22.85 4.12 -18.96
C CYS A 120 -21.72 4.33 -19.98
N LYS A 121 -21.28 5.57 -20.15
CA LYS A 121 -20.04 5.84 -20.90
C LYS A 121 -18.87 5.55 -19.98
N THR A 122 -18.23 4.39 -20.21
CA THR A 122 -16.91 4.06 -19.67
C THR A 122 -15.92 5.16 -20.07
N HIS A 123 -15.30 5.82 -19.09
CA HIS A 123 -14.23 6.78 -19.31
C HIS A 123 -12.94 6.29 -18.65
#